data_AF-A0A813MWQ2-F1
#
_entry.id   AF-A0A813MWQ2-F1
#
_cell.length_a   1.000
_cell.length_b   1.000
_cell.length_c   1.000
_cell.angle_alpha   90.00
_cell.angle_beta   90.00
_cell.angle_gamma   90.00
#
_symmetry.space_group_name_H-M   'P 1'
#
loop_
_entity.id
_entity.type
_entity.pdbx_description
1 polymer ?
#
loop_
_entity_poly.entity_id
_entity_poly.type
_entity_poly.pdbx_seq_one_letter_code
_entity_poly.pdbx_strand_id
1 'polypeptide(L)'
;MRTFRFRNLKLKLVISISLFFITIFFKFSPNDEQSHFSKQIIKTSFINNDILNNHQKASNEYKTIYQLPRWLKDKNEKYVILEYTNVFFRPKFCGKKREDIFDSNVEKCEYKNCEYTCDKINYLSKADALIFHLRDLEIEFKKNFTNFEIWLNSTNQIPFKTTFDKLKNNHEQIWILWNDEARKIDRRFNWISQLFNWTLTYKTDAEIFEGQNAILWFVSNCKSKLRLKIALELSKFYPVHIYGRCNLSNNLTQEEFEKIYPFIKIFNYEKESVYCGKKSKCEKEKFQTYKYYIAFENNNCSSYISEKLWKSLKEQMIPIVLQPTRQSYENYQIPAKSFIHLEDYAFDVEKLGNHLRQIDNNFDIYYEHLKWTLNYNTYIEAKQAEPHRMCQMCKQLNTYKDRISYNKIVGFFNDNCKT
;
A
#
# COMPACT_ATOMS: atom_id res chain seq x y z
N MET A 1 56.31 44.19 -55.04
CA MET A 1 55.61 44.60 -53.79
C MET A 1 55.21 43.35 -53.02
N ARG A 2 55.44 43.33 -51.70
CA ARG A 2 55.28 42.23 -50.73
C ARG A 2 53.99 41.41 -50.98
N THR A 3 53.94 40.07 -50.90
CA THR A 3 54.34 39.16 -49.81
C THR A 3 54.53 37.68 -50.28
N PHE A 4 55.42 36.96 -49.57
CA PHE A 4 55.63 35.49 -49.50
C PHE A 4 54.31 34.73 -49.15
N ARG A 5 54.07 33.42 -49.33
CA ARG A 5 54.93 32.21 -49.39
C ARG A 5 54.13 31.00 -49.91
N PHE A 6 54.80 30.20 -50.75
CA PHE A 6 54.69 28.77 -51.08
C PHE A 6 53.48 27.91 -50.70
N ARG A 7 52.91 27.33 -51.77
CA ARG A 7 52.20 26.04 -51.84
C ARG A 7 53.21 24.88 -51.97
N ASN A 8 52.81 23.73 -51.40
CA ASN A 8 53.13 22.33 -51.74
C ASN A 8 54.25 21.56 -50.99
N LEU A 9 53.91 20.27 -50.80
CA LEU A 9 54.68 19.08 -50.35
C LEU A 9 54.70 18.88 -48.82
N LYS A 10 54.27 17.77 -48.21
CA LYS A 10 54.01 16.37 -48.62
C LYS A 10 53.09 15.75 -47.54
N LEU A 11 52.02 15.05 -47.91
CA LEU A 11 51.95 13.57 -47.86
C LEU A 11 52.99 12.93 -46.92
N LYS A 12 52.69 12.81 -45.60
CA LYS A 12 53.21 11.79 -44.64
C LYS A 12 52.96 12.13 -43.14
N LEU A 13 51.79 12.66 -42.78
CA LEU A 13 51.45 12.84 -41.35
C LEU A 13 49.96 12.65 -41.04
N VAL A 14 49.33 11.64 -41.65
CA VAL A 14 47.95 11.22 -41.32
C VAL A 14 47.87 9.71 -41.00
N ILE A 15 49.00 9.00 -40.88
CA ILE A 15 49.02 7.54 -40.61
C ILE A 15 49.62 7.18 -39.23
N SER A 16 49.93 8.15 -38.35
CA SER A 16 50.57 7.83 -37.04
C SER A 16 49.78 8.21 -35.78
N ILE A 17 48.50 8.56 -35.88
CA ILE A 17 47.63 8.85 -34.69
C ILE A 17 46.31 8.06 -34.77
N SER A 18 46.35 6.87 -35.36
CA SER A 18 45.20 5.94 -35.42
C SER A 18 45.56 4.53 -34.93
N LEU A 19 46.77 4.35 -34.37
CA LEU A 19 47.33 3.05 -34.02
C LEU A 19 47.91 2.99 -32.59
N PHE A 20 47.56 3.94 -31.71
CA PHE A 20 48.04 3.96 -30.32
C PHE A 20 46.95 3.98 -29.24
N PHE A 21 45.70 3.66 -29.60
CA PHE A 21 44.64 3.33 -28.62
C PHE A 21 44.00 1.96 -28.88
N ILE A 22 44.72 1.07 -29.57
CA ILE A 22 44.41 -0.36 -29.71
C ILE A 22 45.46 -1.15 -28.92
N THR A 23 45.45 -1.03 -27.59
CA THR A 23 46.05 -1.99 -26.65
C THR A 23 45.39 -2.00 -25.26
N ILE A 24 44.24 -1.33 -25.05
CA ILE A 24 43.42 -1.47 -23.82
C ILE A 24 42.02 -2.05 -24.10
N PHE A 25 41.74 -2.47 -25.34
CA PHE A 25 40.50 -3.18 -25.71
C PHE A 25 40.82 -4.58 -26.26
N PHE A 26 41.39 -5.44 -25.42
CA PHE A 26 41.36 -6.89 -25.60
C PHE A 26 41.10 -7.55 -24.24
N LYS A 27 39.83 -7.59 -23.85
CA LYS A 27 39.27 -8.80 -23.24
C LYS A 27 37.75 -8.83 -23.48
N PHE A 28 37.34 -9.89 -24.15
CA PHE A 28 35.99 -10.40 -24.38
C PHE A 28 35.25 -9.93 -25.65
N SER A 29 35.49 -10.74 -26.68
CA SER A 29 34.63 -11.02 -27.84
C SER A 29 33.28 -11.60 -27.39
N PRO A 30 32.16 -11.24 -28.02
CA PRO A 30 31.01 -12.11 -28.16
C PRO A 30 30.93 -12.60 -29.61
N ASN A 31 31.30 -13.86 -29.83
CA ASN A 31 30.90 -14.57 -31.05
C ASN A 31 29.49 -15.14 -30.87
N ASP A 32 28.79 -15.19 -32.00
CA ASP A 32 27.49 -15.80 -32.24
C ASP A 32 27.31 -17.16 -31.58
N GLU A 33 26.13 -17.39 -30.98
CA GLU A 33 25.44 -18.67 -31.10
C GLU A 33 23.91 -18.47 -30.97
N GLN A 34 23.23 -18.69 -32.08
CA GLN A 34 21.80 -18.98 -32.13
C GLN A 34 21.49 -20.26 -31.35
N SER A 35 20.30 -20.27 -30.73
CA SER A 35 19.47 -21.47 -30.54
C SER A 35 20.02 -22.56 -29.61
N HIS A 36 19.51 -22.61 -28.37
CA HIS A 36 18.64 -23.72 -27.95
C HIS A 36 18.00 -23.42 -26.59
N PHE A 37 16.66 -23.40 -26.57
CA PHE A 37 15.84 -23.48 -25.36
C PHE A 37 16.21 -24.74 -24.56
N SER A 38 16.98 -24.60 -23.48
CA SER A 38 17.07 -25.62 -22.44
C SER A 38 16.27 -25.15 -21.22
N LYS A 39 15.12 -25.79 -21.01
CA LYS A 39 14.35 -25.76 -19.76
C LYS A 39 15.31 -26.02 -18.58
N GLN A 40 15.51 -25.02 -17.73
CA GLN A 40 15.96 -25.26 -16.37
C GLN A 40 14.94 -24.67 -15.40
N ILE A 41 14.22 -25.59 -14.78
CA ILE A 41 13.40 -25.41 -13.59
C ILE A 41 14.34 -24.86 -12.51
N ILE A 42 14.18 -23.59 -12.13
CA ILE A 42 14.87 -23.04 -10.97
C ILE A 42 14.15 -23.57 -9.73
N LYS A 43 14.69 -24.66 -9.16
CA LYS A 43 14.52 -24.98 -7.74
C LYS A 43 15.32 -23.95 -6.93
N THR A 44 14.65 -23.00 -6.30
CA THR A 44 15.25 -22.17 -5.25
C THR A 44 15.12 -22.87 -3.90
N SER A 45 16.14 -23.63 -3.53
CA SER A 45 16.50 -23.88 -2.13
C SER A 45 17.72 -23.02 -1.78
N PHE A 46 17.78 -22.63 -0.51
CA PHE A 46 18.84 -21.85 0.19
C PHE A 46 18.55 -20.37 0.43
N ILE A 47 17.72 -20.18 1.45
CA ILE A 47 17.98 -19.31 2.61
C ILE A 47 19.48 -19.03 2.77
N ASN A 48 19.87 -17.76 2.73
CA ASN A 48 21.13 -17.29 3.28
C ASN A 48 20.88 -16.20 4.33
N ASN A 49 21.57 -16.37 5.44
CA ASN A 49 21.40 -15.80 6.77
C ASN A 49 21.70 -14.28 6.91
N ASP A 50 21.62 -13.49 5.85
CA ASP A 50 21.95 -12.06 5.91
C ASP A 50 20.75 -11.15 6.25
N ILE A 51 19.54 -11.71 6.38
CA ILE A 51 18.35 -10.95 6.80
C ILE A 51 18.33 -10.71 8.31
N LEU A 52 19.04 -11.51 9.12
CA LEU A 52 18.97 -11.43 10.58
C LEU A 52 19.65 -10.18 11.20
N ASN A 53 20.52 -9.47 10.48
CA ASN A 53 21.24 -8.32 11.03
C ASN A 53 20.67 -6.94 10.64
N ASN A 54 19.62 -6.88 9.81
CA ASN A 54 18.98 -5.62 9.41
C ASN A 54 17.53 -5.44 9.92
N HIS A 55 17.08 -6.27 10.87
CA HIS A 55 15.82 -6.06 11.60
C HIS A 55 15.95 -4.98 12.70
N GLN A 56 16.42 -3.77 12.36
CA GLN A 56 16.05 -2.54 13.06
C GLN A 56 14.75 -1.98 12.46
N LYS A 57 13.72 -2.82 12.36
CA LYS A 57 12.47 -2.50 11.67
C LYS A 57 11.47 -1.88 12.64
N ALA A 58 11.63 -0.57 12.81
CA ALA A 58 10.68 0.45 13.26
C ALA A 58 9.74 0.13 14.43
N SER A 59 10.15 0.52 15.65
CA SER A 59 9.18 1.02 16.65
C SER A 59 8.58 2.34 16.15
N ASN A 60 7.26 2.49 16.19
CA ASN A 60 6.61 3.80 16.05
C ASN A 60 6.07 4.28 17.40
N GLU A 61 5.44 5.46 17.46
CA GLU A 61 4.89 6.01 18.70
C GLU A 61 3.81 5.11 19.37
N TYR A 62 3.31 4.09 18.67
CA TYR A 62 2.24 3.20 19.12
C TYR A 62 2.68 1.75 19.38
N LYS A 63 3.86 1.32 18.92
CA LYS A 63 4.31 -0.08 18.97
C LYS A 63 5.75 -0.22 19.46
N THR A 64 5.93 -1.12 20.42
CA THR A 64 7.26 -1.58 20.88
C THR A 64 7.47 -3.02 20.43
N ILE A 65 8.55 -3.27 19.69
CA ILE A 65 8.90 -4.61 19.23
C ILE A 65 9.91 -5.21 20.21
N TYR A 66 9.53 -6.32 20.84
CA TYR A 66 10.42 -7.09 21.70
C TYR A 66 11.15 -8.15 20.87
N GLN A 67 12.48 -8.18 20.92
CA GLN A 67 13.29 -9.21 20.27
C GLN A 67 13.35 -10.49 21.11
N LEU A 68 12.17 -11.08 21.35
CA LEU A 68 12.04 -12.39 21.99
C LEU A 68 11.60 -13.39 20.90
N PRO A 69 12.47 -14.31 20.46
CA PRO A 69 12.10 -15.29 19.44
C PRO A 69 10.97 -16.19 19.96
N ARG A 70 9.98 -16.43 19.11
CA ARG A 70 8.85 -17.34 19.35
C ARG A 70 9.15 -18.69 18.71
N TRP A 71 8.76 -19.79 19.36
CA TRP A 71 8.87 -21.12 18.78
C TRP A 71 7.79 -21.31 17.72
N LEU A 72 8.22 -21.61 16.49
CA LEU A 72 7.31 -21.92 15.39
C LEU A 72 7.07 -23.42 15.35
N LYS A 73 5.79 -23.80 15.24
CA LYS A 73 5.37 -25.17 14.97
C LYS A 73 5.77 -25.61 13.57
N ASP A 74 5.98 -26.91 13.40
CA ASP A 74 6.21 -27.50 12.09
C ASP A 74 4.99 -27.31 11.17
N LYS A 75 5.19 -27.29 9.84
CA LYS A 75 4.11 -27.04 8.87
C LYS A 75 2.94 -28.04 8.97
N ASN A 76 3.18 -29.23 9.49
CA ASN A 76 2.18 -30.29 9.65
C ASN A 76 1.42 -30.20 10.98
N GLU A 77 1.94 -29.43 11.93
CA GLU A 77 1.31 -29.22 13.23
C GLU A 77 0.26 -28.11 13.13
N LYS A 78 -0.77 -28.21 13.97
CA LYS A 78 -1.88 -27.27 13.96
C LYS A 78 -1.65 -26.15 14.98
N TYR A 79 -1.92 -24.92 14.55
CA TYR A 79 -2.13 -23.80 15.45
C TYR A 79 -3.58 -23.78 15.90
N VAL A 80 -3.81 -23.69 17.21
CA VAL A 80 -5.14 -23.57 17.80
C VAL A 80 -5.38 -22.10 18.13
N ILE A 81 -6.45 -21.55 17.56
CA ILE A 81 -6.87 -20.17 17.74
C ILE A 81 -8.18 -20.18 18.55
N LEU A 82 -8.14 -19.58 19.73
CA LEU A 82 -9.31 -19.39 20.57
C LEU A 82 -9.98 -18.06 20.24
N GLU A 83 -11.20 -18.10 19.73
CA GLU A 83 -12.06 -16.92 19.63
C GLU A 83 -12.54 -16.57 21.04
N TYR A 84 -11.79 -15.70 21.73
CA TYR A 84 -12.01 -15.41 23.14
C TYR A 84 -13.23 -14.52 23.35
N THR A 85 -13.38 -13.46 22.57
CA THR A 85 -14.66 -12.74 22.51
C THR A 85 -15.36 -13.10 21.21
N ASN A 86 -16.69 -12.99 21.24
CA ASN A 86 -17.46 -12.94 20.01
C ASN A 86 -17.06 -11.74 19.15
N VAL A 87 -17.48 -11.77 17.89
CA VAL A 87 -17.39 -10.65 16.94
C VAL A 87 -18.81 -10.16 16.69
N PHE A 88 -19.16 -9.01 17.27
CA PHE A 88 -20.53 -8.51 17.33
C PHE A 88 -21.49 -9.53 17.97
N PHE A 89 -21.10 -10.05 19.15
CA PHE A 89 -21.88 -10.95 20.00
C PHE A 89 -22.22 -12.31 19.38
N ARG A 90 -21.59 -12.68 18.26
CA ARG A 90 -21.68 -14.03 17.70
C ARG A 90 -20.31 -14.63 17.44
N PRO A 91 -20.16 -15.95 17.55
CA PRO A 91 -18.96 -16.63 17.08
C PRO A 91 -18.78 -16.44 15.57
N LYS A 92 -17.57 -16.11 15.14
CA LYS A 92 -17.22 -15.80 13.75
C LYS A 92 -16.64 -16.99 13.03
N PHE A 93 -15.72 -17.73 13.66
CA PHE A 93 -14.95 -18.79 13.01
C PHE A 93 -15.10 -20.15 13.67
N CYS A 94 -15.22 -20.21 14.99
CA CYS A 94 -15.38 -21.52 15.65
C CYS A 94 -16.67 -22.21 15.17
N GLY A 95 -16.58 -23.52 14.92
CA GLY A 95 -17.69 -24.31 14.37
C GLY A 95 -17.90 -24.21 12.85
N LYS A 96 -17.16 -23.33 12.14
CA LYS A 96 -17.13 -23.35 10.67
C LYS A 96 -16.21 -24.46 10.16
N LYS A 97 -16.50 -24.96 8.95
CA LYS A 97 -15.63 -25.92 8.28
C LYS A 97 -14.36 -25.22 7.81
N ARG A 98 -13.27 -25.99 7.72
CA ARG A 98 -11.96 -25.49 7.30
C ARG A 98 -12.01 -24.88 5.91
N GLU A 99 -12.74 -25.52 5.00
CA GLU A 99 -12.92 -25.07 3.62
C GLU A 99 -13.63 -23.71 3.58
N ASP A 100 -14.65 -23.51 4.42
CA ASP A 100 -15.38 -22.24 4.50
C ASP A 100 -14.52 -21.06 5.01
N ILE A 101 -13.40 -21.35 5.68
CA ILE A 101 -12.48 -20.35 6.23
C ILE A 101 -11.31 -20.10 5.26
N PHE A 102 -10.72 -21.14 4.69
CA PHE A 102 -9.45 -21.05 3.97
C PHE A 102 -9.56 -21.24 2.45
N ASP A 103 -10.70 -21.71 1.93
CA ASP A 103 -10.92 -21.91 0.50
C ASP A 103 -11.86 -20.83 -0.04
N SER A 104 -11.28 -19.81 -0.67
CA SER A 104 -12.03 -18.79 -1.39
C SER A 104 -11.65 -18.74 -2.86
N ASN A 105 -12.57 -18.27 -3.70
CA ASN A 105 -12.29 -18.00 -5.12
C ASN A 105 -11.36 -16.79 -5.34
N VAL A 106 -11.06 -16.02 -4.28
CA VAL A 106 -10.35 -14.74 -4.35
C VAL A 106 -8.90 -14.88 -3.91
N GLU A 107 -8.62 -15.77 -2.95
CA GLU A 107 -7.29 -15.98 -2.40
C GLU A 107 -7.11 -17.44 -1.97
N LYS A 108 -6.01 -18.05 -2.44
CA LYS A 108 -5.60 -19.40 -2.01
C LYS A 108 -4.64 -19.25 -0.83
N CYS A 109 -5.10 -19.61 0.35
CA CYS A 109 -4.28 -19.53 1.55
C CYS A 109 -3.11 -20.54 1.49
N GLU A 110 -1.87 -20.07 1.60
CA GLU A 110 -0.66 -20.90 1.60
C GLU A 110 -0.63 -21.84 2.82
N TYR A 111 -1.04 -21.35 3.98
CA TYR A 111 -1.04 -22.06 5.25
C TYR A 111 -2.46 -22.25 5.76
N LYS A 112 -2.91 -23.51 5.83
CA LYS A 112 -4.27 -23.84 6.28
C LYS A 112 -4.29 -24.56 7.63
N ASN A 113 -3.16 -24.66 8.33
CA ASN A 113 -2.99 -25.46 9.54
C ASN A 113 -3.45 -24.74 10.81
N CYS A 114 -4.45 -23.86 10.72
CA CYS A 114 -5.06 -23.20 11.88
C CYS A 114 -6.45 -23.78 12.16
N GLU A 115 -6.75 -24.06 13.42
CA GLU A 115 -8.06 -24.52 13.91
C GLU A 115 -8.65 -23.52 14.88
N TYR A 116 -9.94 -23.24 14.72
CA TYR A 116 -10.65 -22.27 15.54
C TYR A 116 -11.54 -22.96 16.56
N THR A 117 -11.46 -22.53 17.81
CA THR A 117 -12.31 -23.01 18.90
C THR A 117 -12.89 -21.83 19.68
N CYS A 118 -14.04 -22.04 20.32
CA CYS A 118 -14.63 -21.13 21.30
C CYS A 118 -14.65 -21.76 22.71
N ASP A 119 -14.04 -22.93 22.88
CA ASP A 119 -13.98 -23.64 24.15
C ASP A 119 -12.88 -23.05 25.03
N LYS A 120 -13.27 -22.02 25.78
CA LYS A 120 -12.39 -21.36 26.74
C LYS A 120 -11.96 -22.29 27.88
N ILE A 121 -12.79 -23.24 28.28
CA ILE A 121 -12.52 -24.09 29.44
C ILE A 121 -11.29 -24.95 29.16
N ASN A 122 -11.26 -25.56 27.98
CA ASN A 122 -10.20 -26.52 27.65
C ASN A 122 -9.00 -25.91 26.93
N TYR A 123 -9.17 -24.76 26.25
CA TYR A 123 -8.14 -24.22 25.34
C TYR A 123 -7.55 -22.88 25.75
N LEU A 124 -8.02 -22.22 26.81
CA LEU A 124 -7.49 -20.90 27.20
C LEU A 124 -5.97 -20.86 27.41
N SER A 125 -5.40 -21.85 28.08
CA SER A 125 -3.94 -21.95 28.32
C SER A 125 -3.18 -22.71 27.24
N LYS A 126 -3.89 -23.39 26.32
CA LYS A 126 -3.30 -24.28 25.31
C LYS A 126 -3.33 -23.69 23.90
N ALA A 127 -4.23 -22.74 23.65
CA ALA A 127 -4.34 -22.08 22.36
C ALA A 127 -3.05 -21.31 22.07
N ASP A 128 -2.61 -21.35 20.82
CA ASP A 128 -1.46 -20.59 20.34
C ASP A 128 -1.78 -19.11 20.16
N ALA A 129 -3.05 -18.79 19.84
CA ALA A 129 -3.52 -17.42 19.73
C ALA A 129 -4.93 -17.24 20.31
N LEU A 130 -5.19 -16.05 20.85
CA LEU A 130 -6.51 -15.63 21.34
C LEU A 130 -6.96 -14.39 20.56
N ILE A 131 -8.20 -14.40 20.07
CA ILE A 131 -8.80 -13.26 19.36
C ILE A 131 -9.79 -12.54 20.27
N PHE A 132 -9.62 -11.23 20.39
CA PHE A 132 -10.49 -10.34 21.15
C PHE A 132 -11.02 -9.24 20.24
N HIS A 133 -12.32 -9.22 19.99
CA HIS A 133 -13.01 -8.13 19.31
C HIS A 133 -13.21 -6.93 20.24
N LEU A 134 -12.74 -5.76 19.81
CA LEU A 134 -12.69 -4.55 20.60
C LEU A 134 -14.09 -4.10 21.05
N ARG A 135 -15.10 -4.17 20.17
CA ARG A 135 -16.45 -3.71 20.50
C ARG A 135 -17.09 -4.55 21.60
N ASP A 136 -16.96 -5.86 21.52
CA ASP A 136 -17.47 -6.79 22.53
C ASP A 136 -16.72 -6.57 23.86
N LEU A 137 -15.40 -6.41 23.80
CA LEU A 137 -14.57 -6.12 24.97
C LEU A 137 -14.94 -4.77 25.64
N GLU A 138 -15.18 -3.72 24.85
CA GLU A 138 -15.64 -2.41 25.35
C GLU A 138 -16.98 -2.47 26.08
N ILE A 139 -17.89 -3.34 25.64
CA ILE A 139 -19.20 -3.47 26.26
C ILE A 139 -19.09 -4.19 27.60
N GLU A 140 -18.29 -5.25 27.66
CA GLU A 140 -17.96 -5.89 28.93
C GLU A 140 -17.23 -4.93 29.88
N PHE A 141 -16.32 -4.11 29.36
CA PHE A 141 -15.65 -3.06 30.12
C PHE A 141 -16.63 -2.02 30.67
N LYS A 142 -17.60 -1.56 29.87
CA LYS A 142 -18.62 -0.59 30.31
C LYS A 142 -19.55 -1.15 31.38
N LYS A 143 -19.94 -2.42 31.28
CA LYS A 143 -20.77 -3.09 32.30
C LYS A 143 -20.07 -3.16 33.65
N ASN A 144 -18.75 -3.39 33.64
CA ASN A 144 -17.95 -3.62 34.85
C ASN A 144 -16.97 -2.48 35.14
N PHE A 145 -17.27 -1.25 34.72
CA PHE A 145 -16.30 -0.14 34.65
C PHE A 145 -15.51 0.10 35.95
N THR A 146 -16.16 0.02 37.11
CA THR A 146 -15.53 0.25 38.43
C THR A 146 -14.65 -0.90 38.90
N ASN A 147 -14.87 -2.09 38.34
CA ASN A 147 -14.31 -3.35 38.81
C ASN A 147 -13.75 -4.17 37.65
N PHE A 148 -13.35 -3.60 36.51
CA PHE A 148 -12.88 -4.42 35.38
C PHE A 148 -11.56 -5.13 35.71
N GLU A 149 -10.70 -4.48 36.49
CA GLU A 149 -9.51 -5.11 37.08
C GLU A 149 -9.90 -6.20 38.08
N ILE A 150 -10.92 -5.97 38.92
CA ILE A 150 -11.51 -6.99 39.80
C ILE A 150 -12.16 -8.12 39.00
N TRP A 151 -12.80 -7.86 37.86
CA TRP A 151 -13.44 -8.82 36.95
C TRP A 151 -12.40 -9.64 36.19
N LEU A 152 -11.33 -9.02 35.69
CA LEU A 152 -10.14 -9.71 35.19
C LEU A 152 -9.52 -10.62 36.26
N ASN A 153 -9.46 -10.12 37.50
CA ASN A 153 -8.88 -10.85 38.62
C ASN A 153 -9.81 -11.92 39.23
N SER A 154 -11.14 -11.77 39.08
CA SER A 154 -12.17 -12.65 39.62
C SER A 154 -12.69 -13.66 38.60
N THR A 155 -12.50 -13.40 37.31
CA THR A 155 -12.71 -14.41 36.28
C THR A 155 -11.54 -15.38 36.33
N ASN A 156 -11.79 -16.61 36.76
CA ASN A 156 -10.89 -17.75 36.51
C ASN A 156 -10.74 -18.07 34.99
N GLN A 157 -11.09 -17.13 34.12
CA GLN A 157 -11.23 -17.28 32.67
C GLN A 157 -10.23 -16.42 31.87
N ILE A 158 -9.41 -15.59 32.53
CA ILE A 158 -8.30 -14.88 31.88
C ILE A 158 -7.00 -15.34 32.56
N PRO A 159 -6.04 -15.91 31.81
CA PRO A 159 -4.94 -16.64 32.42
C PRO A 159 -3.87 -15.72 33.06
N PHE A 160 -3.90 -14.41 32.81
CA PHE A 160 -2.88 -13.48 33.29
C PHE A 160 -3.49 -12.17 33.83
N LYS A 161 -3.14 -11.85 35.08
CA LYS A 161 -3.68 -10.72 35.85
C LYS A 161 -2.96 -9.39 35.59
N THR A 162 -1.76 -9.46 34.99
CA THR A 162 -0.98 -8.28 34.57
C THR A 162 -0.24 -8.56 33.27
N THR A 163 0.14 -7.49 32.54
CA THR A 163 1.07 -7.57 31.40
C THR A 163 2.36 -8.30 31.78
N PHE A 164 2.88 -8.03 32.97
CA PHE A 164 4.11 -8.65 33.46
C PHE A 164 3.94 -10.17 33.65
N ASP A 165 2.81 -10.62 34.19
CA ASP A 165 2.52 -12.05 34.36
C ASP A 165 2.26 -12.76 33.03
N LYS A 166 1.60 -12.09 32.09
CA LYS A 166 1.39 -12.60 30.73
C LYS A 166 2.72 -12.81 30.03
N LEU A 167 3.55 -11.77 30.02
CA LEU A 167 4.89 -11.83 29.46
C LEU A 167 5.61 -12.98 30.16
N LYS A 168 5.89 -12.90 31.47
CA LYS A 168 6.71 -13.88 32.19
C LYS A 168 6.32 -15.36 32.04
N ASN A 169 5.02 -15.68 31.96
CA ASN A 169 4.54 -17.06 32.08
C ASN A 169 4.02 -17.71 30.79
N ASN A 170 3.72 -16.94 29.74
CA ASN A 170 3.19 -17.49 28.49
C ASN A 170 3.54 -16.62 27.26
N HIS A 171 4.83 -16.33 27.12
CA HIS A 171 5.38 -15.54 26.01
C HIS A 171 5.02 -16.05 24.61
N GLU A 172 4.73 -17.35 24.46
CA GLU A 172 4.44 -17.99 23.17
C GLU A 172 3.02 -17.72 22.66
N GLN A 173 2.07 -17.46 23.56
CA GLN A 173 0.66 -17.27 23.21
C GLN A 173 0.39 -15.84 22.71
N ILE A 174 -0.10 -15.72 21.48
CA ILE A 174 -0.36 -14.45 20.80
C ILE A 174 -1.76 -13.95 21.10
N TRP A 175 -1.88 -12.75 21.67
CA TRP A 175 -3.18 -12.11 21.87
C TRP A 175 -3.43 -11.07 20.79
N ILE A 176 -4.53 -11.22 20.08
CA ILE A 176 -4.89 -10.43 18.90
C ILE A 176 -6.08 -9.54 19.26
N LEU A 177 -5.90 -8.23 19.16
CA LEU A 177 -7.02 -7.28 19.27
C LEU A 177 -7.60 -7.01 17.89
N TRP A 178 -8.83 -7.45 17.66
CA TRP A 178 -9.58 -7.21 16.44
C TRP A 178 -10.42 -5.93 16.56
N ASN A 179 -10.16 -4.96 15.69
CA ASN A 179 -11.02 -3.80 15.48
C ASN A 179 -11.22 -3.49 13.99
N ASP A 180 -12.39 -3.81 13.46
CA ASP A 180 -12.78 -3.54 12.08
C ASP A 180 -13.41 -2.14 11.89
N GLU A 181 -13.61 -1.37 12.98
CA GLU A 181 -14.31 -0.08 12.95
C GLU A 181 -13.39 1.14 13.08
N ALA A 182 -13.58 2.12 12.19
CA ALA A 182 -12.89 3.41 12.22
C ALA A 182 -13.56 4.47 13.10
N ARG A 183 -13.89 4.08 14.34
CA ARG A 183 -14.45 4.98 15.36
C ARG A 183 -13.41 5.41 16.37
N LYS A 184 -13.71 6.49 17.10
CA LYS A 184 -12.94 6.86 18.28
C LYS A 184 -13.07 5.75 19.32
N ILE A 185 -11.91 5.19 19.70
CA ILE A 185 -11.78 4.23 20.80
C ILE A 185 -11.72 5.03 22.11
N ASP A 186 -12.32 4.49 23.16
CA ASP A 186 -12.27 5.09 24.49
C ASP A 186 -10.83 5.13 25.01
N ARG A 187 -10.32 6.29 25.41
CA ARG A 187 -8.94 6.45 25.90
C ARG A 187 -8.64 5.59 27.13
N ARG A 188 -9.67 5.21 27.88
CA ARG A 188 -9.57 4.28 29.01
C ARG A 188 -9.23 2.86 28.56
N PHE A 189 -9.08 2.55 27.28
CA PHE A 189 -8.55 1.26 26.80
C PHE A 189 -7.01 1.24 26.73
N ASN A 190 -6.33 2.37 26.89
CA ASN A 190 -4.87 2.42 26.77
C ASN A 190 -4.14 1.54 27.80
N TRP A 191 -4.71 1.29 28.97
CA TRP A 191 -4.05 0.49 30.02
C TRP A 191 -3.95 -1.00 29.66
N ILE A 192 -4.79 -1.53 28.75
CA ILE A 192 -4.68 -2.91 28.24
C ILE A 192 -3.83 -3.02 26.97
N SER A 193 -3.28 -1.92 26.47
CA SER A 193 -2.51 -1.91 25.22
C SER A 193 -1.41 -2.98 25.19
N GLN A 194 -0.69 -3.14 26.31
CA GLN A 194 0.42 -4.08 26.43
C GLN A 194 -0.02 -5.55 26.57
N LEU A 195 -1.32 -5.82 26.75
CA LEU A 195 -1.84 -7.19 26.79
C LEU A 195 -1.95 -7.81 25.39
N PHE A 196 -1.93 -7.02 24.32
CA PHE A 196 -2.06 -7.52 22.96
C PHE A 196 -0.70 -7.52 22.27
N ASN A 197 -0.42 -8.63 21.58
CA ASN A 197 0.78 -8.75 20.76
C ASN A 197 0.53 -8.18 19.37
N TRP A 198 -0.62 -8.52 18.78
CA TRP A 198 -0.98 -8.22 17.40
C TRP A 198 -2.31 -7.50 17.34
N THR A 199 -2.52 -6.73 16.26
CA THR A 199 -3.83 -6.20 15.92
C THR A 199 -4.36 -6.80 14.61
N LEU A 200 -5.66 -7.06 14.57
CA LEU A 200 -6.44 -7.39 13.37
C LEU A 200 -7.33 -6.20 13.03
N THR A 201 -7.05 -5.44 11.98
CA THR A 201 -7.77 -4.18 11.72
C THR A 201 -7.57 -3.66 10.29
N TYR A 202 -8.36 -2.65 9.90
CA TYR A 202 -8.21 -1.87 8.67
C TYR A 202 -6.97 -0.97 8.66
N LYS A 203 -6.28 -0.80 9.79
CA LYS A 203 -5.01 -0.08 9.84
C LYS A 203 -3.94 -0.87 9.11
N THR A 204 -3.28 -0.21 8.18
CA THR A 204 -2.31 -0.84 7.29
C THR A 204 -1.00 -1.21 7.97
N ASP A 205 -0.71 -0.63 9.14
CA ASP A 205 0.43 -0.96 9.98
C ASP A 205 0.14 -2.10 10.97
N ALA A 206 -1.02 -2.77 10.87
CA ALA A 206 -1.41 -3.90 11.72
C ALA A 206 -0.73 -5.22 11.31
N GLU A 207 -0.54 -6.13 12.27
CA GLU A 207 0.02 -7.46 12.01
C GLU A 207 -0.91 -8.33 11.17
N ILE A 208 -2.22 -8.15 11.33
CA ILE A 208 -3.22 -8.76 10.46
C ILE A 208 -4.10 -7.65 9.87
N PHE A 209 -3.93 -7.40 8.58
CA PHE A 209 -4.70 -6.39 7.87
C PHE A 209 -6.03 -6.98 7.38
N GLU A 210 -7.15 -6.40 7.82
CA GLU A 210 -8.51 -6.77 7.38
C GLU A 210 -9.00 -5.93 6.19
N GLY A 211 -8.22 -4.95 5.76
CA GLY A 211 -8.61 -4.14 4.61
C GLY A 211 -8.61 -4.93 3.31
N GLN A 212 -9.09 -4.28 2.26
CA GLN A 212 -9.19 -4.84 0.94
C GLN A 212 -7.81 -4.93 0.32
N ASN A 213 -7.38 -6.15 -0.03
CA ASN A 213 -6.24 -6.42 -0.90
C ASN A 213 -6.62 -6.14 -2.37
N ALA A 214 -6.96 -4.88 -2.61
CA ALA A 214 -7.38 -4.35 -3.90
C ALA A 214 -6.94 -2.90 -4.01
N ILE A 215 -6.97 -2.36 -5.23
CA ILE A 215 -6.74 -0.95 -5.49
C ILE A 215 -8.09 -0.24 -5.51
N LEU A 216 -8.22 0.82 -4.71
CA LEU A 216 -9.40 1.67 -4.70
C LEU A 216 -9.34 2.70 -5.82
N TRP A 217 -10.44 2.90 -6.53
CA TRP A 217 -10.54 3.98 -7.51
C TRP A 217 -11.91 4.66 -7.50
N PHE A 218 -11.94 5.95 -7.17
CA PHE A 218 -13.13 6.79 -7.35
C PHE A 218 -13.05 7.54 -8.68
N VAL A 219 -13.99 7.28 -9.58
CA VAL A 219 -13.90 7.76 -10.95
C VAL A 219 -15.25 8.06 -11.62
N SER A 220 -15.41 9.31 -12.06
CA SER A 220 -16.65 9.79 -12.70
C SER A 220 -16.44 10.59 -14.00
N ASN A 221 -15.20 10.87 -14.41
CA ASN A 221 -14.90 11.59 -15.65
C ASN A 221 -14.39 10.64 -16.76
N CYS A 222 -15.28 10.00 -17.49
CA CYS A 222 -14.91 8.89 -18.37
C CYS A 222 -14.31 9.30 -19.71
N LYS A 223 -13.93 10.59 -19.88
CA LYS A 223 -13.39 11.12 -21.15
C LYS A 223 -11.95 10.69 -21.42
N SER A 224 -11.14 10.54 -20.39
CA SER A 224 -9.73 10.18 -20.54
C SER A 224 -9.58 8.67 -20.80
N LYS A 225 -9.33 8.30 -22.05
CA LYS A 225 -9.22 6.90 -22.48
C LYS A 225 -8.01 6.20 -21.87
N LEU A 226 -6.87 6.91 -21.76
CA LEU A 226 -5.62 6.34 -21.28
C LEU A 226 -5.74 5.82 -19.84
N ARG A 227 -6.25 6.62 -18.91
CA ARG A 227 -6.37 6.22 -17.50
C ARG A 227 -7.35 5.07 -17.29
N LEU A 228 -8.42 5.00 -18.09
CA LEU A 228 -9.38 3.88 -18.09
C LEU A 228 -8.71 2.60 -18.62
N LYS A 229 -7.98 2.69 -19.73
CA LYS A 229 -7.23 1.56 -20.31
C LYS A 229 -6.20 1.01 -19.33
N ILE A 230 -5.38 1.87 -18.74
CA ILE A 230 -4.34 1.44 -17.79
C ILE A 230 -4.94 0.78 -16.54
N ALA A 231 -6.03 1.33 -15.98
CA ALA A 231 -6.71 0.71 -14.85
C ALA A 231 -7.28 -0.68 -15.19
N LEU A 232 -7.82 -0.84 -16.42
CA LEU A 232 -8.27 -2.14 -16.92
C LEU A 232 -7.11 -3.12 -17.09
N GLU A 233 -6.01 -2.71 -17.72
CA GLU A 233 -4.83 -3.57 -17.87
C GLU A 233 -4.24 -3.96 -16.52
N LEU A 234 -4.15 -3.04 -15.56
CA LEU A 234 -3.69 -3.32 -14.20
C LEU A 234 -4.60 -4.33 -13.48
N SER A 235 -5.91 -4.28 -13.72
CA SER A 235 -6.87 -5.22 -13.12
C SER A 235 -6.62 -6.69 -13.50
N LYS A 236 -5.94 -6.95 -14.62
CA LYS A 236 -5.52 -8.31 -15.01
C LYS A 236 -4.46 -8.89 -14.08
N PHE A 237 -3.70 -8.03 -13.41
CA PHE A 237 -2.56 -8.40 -12.59
C PHE A 237 -2.74 -8.10 -11.11
N TYR A 238 -3.71 -7.27 -10.71
CA TYR A 238 -4.00 -7.00 -9.31
C TYR A 238 -5.45 -6.51 -9.15
N PRO A 239 -6.22 -6.92 -8.11
CA PRO A 239 -7.62 -6.55 -8.00
C PRO A 239 -7.87 -5.03 -7.95
N VAL A 240 -8.88 -4.53 -8.67
CA VAL A 240 -9.27 -3.11 -8.69
C VAL A 240 -10.75 -2.96 -8.37
N HIS A 241 -11.06 -2.16 -7.35
CA HIS A 241 -12.43 -1.81 -6.96
C HIS A 241 -12.75 -0.38 -7.36
N ILE A 242 -13.79 -0.23 -8.17
CA ILE A 242 -14.09 1.00 -8.89
C ILE A 242 -15.44 1.52 -8.44
N TYR A 243 -15.45 2.77 -7.99
CA TYR A 243 -16.64 3.47 -7.55
C TYR A 243 -16.87 4.70 -8.42
N GLY A 244 -18.07 4.84 -8.97
CA GLY A 244 -18.47 6.03 -9.71
C GLY A 244 -19.33 5.73 -10.93
N ARG A 245 -19.23 6.58 -11.96
CA ARG A 245 -20.08 6.49 -13.16
C ARG A 245 -19.39 5.87 -14.37
N CYS A 246 -18.08 5.63 -14.29
CA CYS A 246 -17.37 5.06 -15.43
C CYS A 246 -17.62 3.56 -15.53
N ASN A 247 -18.53 3.19 -16.42
CA ASN A 247 -18.77 1.82 -16.76
C ASN A 247 -17.68 1.30 -17.71
N LEU A 248 -16.67 0.66 -17.15
CA LEU A 248 -15.58 0.09 -17.94
C LEU A 248 -15.99 -1.16 -18.73
N SER A 249 -17.12 -1.80 -18.40
CA SER A 249 -17.58 -3.00 -19.11
C SER A 249 -17.94 -2.72 -20.57
N ASN A 250 -18.32 -1.48 -20.91
CA ASN A 250 -18.72 -1.12 -22.27
C ASN A 250 -17.57 -1.15 -23.29
N ASN A 251 -16.31 -1.15 -22.82
CA ASN A 251 -15.13 -1.18 -23.69
C ASN A 251 -14.54 -2.58 -23.86
N LEU A 252 -15.21 -3.61 -23.34
CA LEU A 252 -14.74 -4.99 -23.33
C LEU A 252 -15.76 -5.87 -24.02
N THR A 253 -15.28 -6.85 -24.78
CA THR A 253 -16.10 -7.98 -25.20
C THR A 253 -16.53 -8.79 -23.98
N GLN A 254 -17.58 -9.61 -24.14
CA GLN A 254 -18.04 -10.48 -23.05
C GLN A 254 -16.92 -11.44 -22.58
N GLU A 255 -16.13 -11.98 -23.51
CA GLU A 255 -15.00 -12.86 -23.19
C GLU A 255 -13.89 -12.14 -22.40
N GLU A 256 -13.54 -10.91 -22.80
CA GLU A 256 -12.56 -10.10 -22.07
C GLU A 256 -13.06 -9.74 -20.68
N PHE A 257 -14.35 -9.38 -20.56
CA PHE A 257 -14.96 -9.07 -19.29
C PHE A 257 -14.97 -10.30 -18.36
N GLU A 258 -15.36 -11.48 -18.84
CA GLU A 258 -15.37 -12.71 -18.04
C GLU A 258 -13.98 -13.08 -17.51
N LYS A 259 -12.91 -12.86 -18.29
CA LYS A 259 -11.53 -13.10 -17.85
C LYS A 259 -11.08 -12.17 -16.72
N ILE A 260 -11.52 -10.92 -16.72
CA ILE A 260 -11.10 -9.92 -15.72
C ILE A 260 -12.10 -9.73 -14.58
N TYR A 261 -13.34 -10.17 -14.74
CA TYR A 261 -14.43 -9.99 -13.79
C TYR A 261 -14.08 -10.41 -12.35
N PRO A 262 -13.33 -11.50 -12.11
CA PRO A 262 -12.89 -11.84 -10.74
C PRO A 262 -12.01 -10.77 -10.09
N PHE A 263 -11.29 -9.98 -10.89
CA PHE A 263 -10.31 -9.01 -10.46
C PHE A 263 -10.78 -7.56 -10.57
N ILE A 264 -11.91 -7.29 -11.23
CA ILE A 264 -12.50 -5.95 -11.32
C ILE A 264 -13.90 -5.93 -10.72
N LYS A 265 -14.09 -5.14 -9.67
CA LYS A 265 -15.42 -4.89 -9.09
C LYS A 265 -15.85 -3.47 -9.38
N ILE A 266 -16.94 -3.31 -10.13
CA ILE A 266 -17.49 -2.02 -10.51
C ILE A 266 -18.76 -1.76 -9.70
N PHE A 267 -18.72 -0.72 -8.87
CA PHE A 267 -19.83 -0.24 -8.05
C PHE A 267 -20.40 1.03 -8.69
N ASN A 268 -21.53 0.88 -9.38
CA ASN A 268 -22.16 1.94 -10.16
C ASN A 268 -23.08 2.80 -9.29
N TYR A 269 -22.86 4.11 -9.33
CA TYR A 269 -23.66 5.11 -8.61
C TYR A 269 -25.16 5.13 -9.00
N GLU A 270 -25.50 4.70 -10.22
CA GLU A 270 -26.87 4.76 -10.78
C GLU A 270 -27.71 3.48 -10.54
N LYS A 271 -27.11 2.37 -10.13
CA LYS A 271 -27.83 1.11 -9.82
C LYS A 271 -27.75 0.84 -8.33
N GLU A 272 -28.73 1.32 -7.56
CA GLU A 272 -29.19 1.05 -6.15
C GLU A 272 -28.36 0.17 -5.17
N SER A 273 -27.07 -0.04 -5.38
CA SER A 273 -26.18 -0.85 -4.57
C SER A 273 -25.05 0.04 -4.07
N VAL A 274 -25.33 0.72 -2.96
CA VAL A 274 -24.39 1.58 -2.21
C VAL A 274 -24.00 2.87 -2.93
N TYR A 275 -24.76 3.93 -2.66
CA TYR A 275 -24.36 5.30 -2.99
C TYR A 275 -23.05 5.67 -2.28
N CYS A 276 -21.95 5.78 -3.03
CA CYS A 276 -20.65 6.19 -2.52
C CYS A 276 -20.23 7.55 -3.13
N GLY A 277 -20.97 8.60 -2.79
CA GLY A 277 -20.72 9.96 -3.30
C GLY A 277 -19.48 10.63 -2.73
N LYS A 278 -19.02 11.70 -3.39
CA LYS A 278 -17.89 12.53 -2.91
C LYS A 278 -18.20 13.10 -1.53
N LYS A 279 -17.23 13.03 -0.61
CA LYS A 279 -17.33 13.42 0.82
C LYS A 279 -18.37 12.64 1.64
N SER A 280 -18.95 11.56 1.09
CA SER A 280 -19.90 10.72 1.82
C SER A 280 -19.20 9.91 2.92
N LYS A 281 -20.00 9.36 3.86
CA LYS A 281 -19.51 8.41 4.86
C LYS A 281 -18.90 7.17 4.20
N CYS A 282 -19.56 6.63 3.18
CA CYS A 282 -19.05 5.51 2.40
C CYS A 282 -17.65 5.80 1.82
N GLU A 283 -17.45 6.97 1.21
CA GLU A 283 -16.15 7.31 0.62
C GLU A 283 -15.04 7.27 1.68
N LYS A 284 -15.28 7.89 2.84
CA LYS A 284 -14.31 7.89 3.95
C LYS A 284 -13.98 6.48 4.43
N GLU A 285 -14.99 5.63 4.60
CA GLU A 285 -14.79 4.23 5.00
C GLU A 285 -13.97 3.44 3.97
N LYS A 286 -14.16 3.70 2.67
CA LYS A 286 -13.33 3.08 1.62
C LYS A 286 -11.89 3.58 1.66
N PHE A 287 -11.65 4.88 1.84
CA PHE A 287 -10.27 5.37 1.98
C PHE A 287 -9.52 4.73 3.17
N GLN A 288 -10.23 4.35 4.23
CA GLN A 288 -9.63 3.74 5.41
C GLN A 288 -9.39 2.22 5.30
N THR A 289 -9.99 1.56 4.30
CA THR A 289 -9.98 0.08 4.21
C THR A 289 -9.09 -0.43 3.09
N TYR A 290 -8.32 0.41 2.41
CA TYR A 290 -7.50 0.02 1.26
C TYR A 290 -6.07 0.55 1.45
N LYS A 291 -5.08 -0.24 1.02
CA LYS A 291 -3.67 0.22 0.98
C LYS A 291 -3.39 1.12 -0.21
N TYR A 292 -4.01 0.85 -1.36
CA TYR A 292 -3.66 1.47 -2.64
C TYR A 292 -4.81 2.30 -3.19
N TYR A 293 -4.47 3.43 -3.83
CA TYR A 293 -5.44 4.30 -4.50
C TYR A 293 -4.97 4.70 -5.89
N ILE A 294 -5.81 4.54 -6.91
CA ILE A 294 -5.51 5.13 -8.24
C ILE A 294 -5.73 6.64 -8.16
N ALA A 295 -4.63 7.38 -8.25
CA ALA A 295 -4.59 8.84 -8.27
C ALA A 295 -4.35 9.40 -9.69
N PHE A 296 -4.82 8.70 -10.73
CA PHE A 296 -4.65 9.13 -12.12
C PHE A 296 -5.37 10.44 -12.43
N GLU A 297 -4.65 11.36 -13.06
CA GLU A 297 -5.20 12.61 -13.53
C GLU A 297 -6.08 12.46 -14.76
N ASN A 298 -6.91 13.48 -14.99
CA ASN A 298 -7.80 13.51 -16.14
C ASN A 298 -7.04 13.87 -17.43
N ASN A 299 -5.99 14.68 -17.33
CA ASN A 299 -5.17 15.16 -18.45
C ASN A 299 -3.70 15.04 -18.06
N ASN A 300 -2.83 14.79 -19.04
CA ASN A 300 -1.39 14.75 -18.83
C ASN A 300 -0.78 16.15 -19.01
N CYS A 301 -0.91 17.00 -18.00
CA CYS A 301 -0.33 18.34 -18.00
C CYS A 301 0.87 18.40 -17.08
N SER A 302 1.97 18.99 -17.54
CA SER A 302 3.09 19.33 -16.65
C SER A 302 2.56 20.07 -15.42
N SER A 303 3.07 19.71 -14.25
CA SER A 303 2.70 20.34 -12.98
C SER A 303 1.26 20.13 -12.48
N TYR A 304 0.43 19.33 -13.18
CA TYR A 304 -0.94 19.08 -12.74
C TYR A 304 -1.01 17.90 -11.77
N ILE A 305 -0.86 18.19 -10.47
CA ILE A 305 -1.04 17.23 -9.37
C ILE A 305 -2.24 17.70 -8.53
N SER A 306 -3.32 16.92 -8.51
CA SER A 306 -4.60 17.31 -7.93
C SER A 306 -4.87 16.70 -6.55
N GLU A 307 -6.09 16.91 -6.03
CA GLU A 307 -6.56 16.37 -4.76
C GLU A 307 -6.51 14.84 -4.68
N LYS A 308 -6.42 14.13 -5.81
CA LYS A 308 -6.39 12.66 -5.83
C LYS A 308 -5.16 12.10 -5.12
N LEU A 309 -3.97 12.66 -5.40
CA LEU A 309 -2.74 12.31 -4.71
C LEU A 309 -2.84 12.71 -3.24
N TRP A 310 -3.13 13.99 -2.98
CA TRP A 310 -3.07 14.53 -1.62
C TRP A 310 -4.06 13.83 -0.70
N LYS A 311 -5.29 13.58 -1.15
CA LYS A 311 -6.32 12.88 -0.38
C LYS A 311 -5.90 11.46 -0.01
N SER A 312 -5.33 10.70 -0.95
CA SER A 312 -4.86 9.34 -0.65
C SER A 312 -3.70 9.34 0.34
N LEU A 313 -2.76 10.28 0.23
CA LEU A 313 -1.68 10.46 1.21
C LEU A 313 -2.21 10.81 2.62
N LYS A 314 -3.20 11.70 2.75
CA LYS A 314 -3.79 12.03 4.07
C LYS A 314 -4.42 10.84 4.76
N GLU A 315 -5.02 9.96 3.99
CA GLU A 315 -5.63 8.73 4.48
C GLU A 315 -4.58 7.60 4.61
N GLN A 316 -3.29 7.93 4.50
CA GLN A 316 -2.15 7.01 4.66
C GLN A 316 -2.18 5.81 3.68
N MET A 317 -2.75 6.05 2.50
CA MET A 317 -2.70 5.11 1.39
C MET A 317 -1.44 5.34 0.55
N ILE A 318 -1.08 4.34 -0.25
CA ILE A 318 -0.05 4.41 -1.29
C ILE A 318 -0.74 4.81 -2.61
N PRO A 319 -0.56 6.05 -3.10
CA PRO A 319 -1.15 6.47 -4.36
C PRO A 319 -0.38 5.83 -5.53
N ILE A 320 -1.13 5.34 -6.52
CA ILE A 320 -0.62 4.88 -7.81
C ILE A 320 -0.93 5.97 -8.84
N VAL A 321 0.10 6.54 -9.44
CA VAL A 321 0.03 7.69 -10.35
C VAL A 321 0.61 7.39 -11.73
N LEU A 322 0.07 8.05 -12.74
CA LEU A 322 0.44 7.86 -14.15
C LEU A 322 0.94 9.15 -14.80
N GLN A 323 0.39 10.29 -14.40
CA GLN A 323 0.61 11.62 -14.99
C GLN A 323 0.70 12.63 -13.86
N PRO A 324 1.46 13.73 -13.97
CA PRO A 324 2.49 14.05 -14.98
C PRO A 324 3.71 13.12 -14.89
N THR A 325 4.88 13.50 -15.41
CA THR A 325 6.10 12.66 -15.31
C THR A 325 6.54 12.45 -13.87
N ARG A 326 7.30 11.37 -13.61
CA ARG A 326 7.88 11.07 -12.30
C ARG A 326 8.65 12.25 -11.73
N GLN A 327 9.50 12.85 -12.56
CA GLN A 327 10.29 14.04 -12.21
C GLN A 327 9.42 15.23 -11.81
N SER A 328 8.21 15.38 -12.38
CA SER A 328 7.31 16.47 -12.00
C SER A 328 6.92 16.37 -10.53
N TYR A 329 6.63 15.17 -10.02
CA TYR A 329 6.32 14.97 -8.60
C TYR A 329 7.52 15.32 -7.69
N GLU A 330 8.73 14.98 -8.12
CA GLU A 330 9.97 15.28 -7.39
C GLU A 330 10.30 16.78 -7.37
N ASN A 331 10.00 17.49 -8.46
CA ASN A 331 10.13 18.95 -8.51
C ASN A 331 9.21 19.64 -7.48
N TYR A 332 8.08 19.01 -7.13
CA TYR A 332 7.21 19.44 -6.02
C TYR A 332 7.69 18.99 -4.65
N GLN A 333 8.86 18.36 -4.55
CA GLN A 333 9.45 17.82 -3.32
C GLN A 333 8.52 16.81 -2.64
N ILE A 334 7.69 16.11 -3.42
CA ILE A 334 6.87 15.02 -2.92
C ILE A 334 7.83 13.86 -2.60
N PRO A 335 7.79 13.30 -1.37
CA PRO A 335 8.70 12.23 -0.99
C PRO A 335 8.62 11.07 -1.98
N ALA A 336 9.76 10.71 -2.60
CA ALA A 336 9.74 9.78 -3.73
C ALA A 336 9.09 8.44 -3.39
N LYS A 337 9.28 7.91 -2.18
CA LYS A 337 8.65 6.66 -1.76
C LYS A 337 7.18 6.81 -1.32
N SER A 338 6.61 8.00 -1.20
CA SER A 338 5.21 8.13 -0.75
C SER A 338 4.17 7.72 -1.79
N PHE A 339 4.57 7.47 -3.04
CA PHE A 339 3.70 7.08 -4.14
C PHE A 339 4.41 6.12 -5.10
N ILE A 340 3.63 5.44 -5.93
CA ILE A 340 4.11 4.55 -6.99
C ILE A 340 3.80 5.19 -8.34
N HIS A 341 4.84 5.47 -9.13
CA HIS A 341 4.67 6.02 -10.47
C HIS A 341 4.80 4.93 -11.53
N LEU A 342 3.94 4.94 -12.55
CA LEU A 342 4.01 3.93 -13.61
C LEU A 342 5.31 3.99 -14.44
N GLU A 343 5.94 5.17 -14.53
CA GLU A 343 7.28 5.31 -15.14
C GLU A 343 8.35 4.47 -14.43
N ASP A 344 8.22 4.23 -13.11
CA ASP A 344 9.15 3.39 -12.33
C ASP A 344 9.14 1.93 -12.83
N TYR A 345 8.10 1.54 -13.59
CA TYR A 345 7.90 0.22 -14.17
C TYR A 345 7.94 0.26 -15.70
N ALA A 346 8.41 1.35 -16.33
CA ALA A 346 8.34 1.55 -17.77
C ALA A 346 6.91 1.35 -18.34
N PHE A 347 5.88 1.72 -17.56
CA PHE A 347 4.47 1.53 -17.86
C PHE A 347 4.00 0.06 -17.98
N ASP A 348 4.81 -0.88 -17.51
CA ASP A 348 4.49 -2.31 -17.44
C ASP A 348 3.62 -2.60 -16.19
N VAL A 349 2.32 -2.79 -16.43
CA VAL A 349 1.35 -3.05 -15.36
C VAL A 349 1.48 -4.43 -14.72
N GLU A 350 2.13 -5.40 -15.39
CA GLU A 350 2.39 -6.72 -14.81
C GLU A 350 3.47 -6.61 -13.73
N LYS A 351 4.56 -5.89 -14.03
CA LYS A 351 5.60 -5.59 -13.04
C LYS A 351 5.03 -4.80 -11.86
N LEU A 352 4.15 -3.83 -12.14
CA LEU A 352 3.45 -3.11 -11.08
C LEU A 352 2.61 -4.05 -10.21
N GLY A 353 1.77 -4.91 -10.82
CA GLY A 353 0.95 -5.87 -10.07
C GLY A 353 1.78 -6.85 -9.23
N ASN A 354 2.93 -7.29 -9.74
CA ASN A 354 3.90 -8.10 -9.00
C ASN A 354 4.51 -7.34 -7.82
N HIS A 355 4.83 -6.06 -7.99
CA HIS A 355 5.35 -5.24 -6.89
C HIS A 355 4.30 -5.00 -5.80
N LEU A 356 3.03 -4.76 -6.16
CA LEU A 356 1.94 -4.64 -5.18
C LEU A 356 1.82 -5.90 -4.32
N ARG A 357 1.91 -7.10 -4.94
CA ARG A 357 1.97 -8.36 -4.18
C ARG A 357 3.19 -8.45 -3.26
N GLN A 358 4.35 -7.93 -3.66
CA GLN A 358 5.52 -7.90 -2.79
C GLN A 358 5.29 -6.99 -1.58
N ILE A 359 4.66 -5.82 -1.77
CA ILE A 359 4.28 -4.92 -0.69
C ILE A 359 3.30 -5.60 0.26
N ASP A 360 2.30 -6.33 -0.25
CA ASP A 360 1.33 -7.01 0.60
C ASP A 360 1.94 -8.10 1.48
N ASN A 361 2.96 -8.80 0.96
CA ASN A 361 3.63 -9.89 1.65
C ASN A 361 4.85 -9.42 2.48
N ASN A 362 5.19 -8.13 2.43
CA ASN A 362 6.37 -7.61 3.10
C ASN A 362 6.09 -6.24 3.74
N PHE A 363 5.85 -6.28 5.05
CA PHE A 363 5.59 -5.10 5.88
C PHE A 363 6.64 -4.00 5.72
N ASP A 364 7.89 -4.34 5.47
CA ASP A 364 8.95 -3.36 5.36
C ASP A 364 8.89 -2.54 4.09
N ILE A 365 8.60 -3.20 2.98
CA ILE A 365 8.37 -2.51 1.71
C ILE A 365 7.15 -1.60 1.88
N TYR A 366 6.08 -2.09 2.53
CA TYR A 366 4.92 -1.27 2.86
C TYR A 366 5.27 -0.06 3.75
N TYR A 367 6.02 -0.28 4.83
CA TYR A 367 6.43 0.75 5.77
C TYR A 367 7.32 1.82 5.13
N GLU A 368 8.20 1.45 4.19
CA GLU A 368 8.99 2.41 3.40
C GLU A 368 8.10 3.43 2.67
N HIS A 369 6.93 3.02 2.19
CA HIS A 369 5.96 3.91 1.56
C HIS A 369 5.22 4.84 2.54
N LEU A 370 5.30 4.58 3.85
CA LEU A 370 4.67 5.41 4.89
C LEU A 370 5.66 6.27 5.70
N LYS A 371 6.98 6.03 5.59
CA LYS A 371 8.01 6.77 6.35
C LYS A 371 7.93 8.30 6.22
N TRP A 372 7.39 8.80 5.11
CA TRP A 372 7.19 10.23 4.91
C TRP A 372 6.29 10.87 5.99
N THR A 373 5.36 10.11 6.58
CA THR A 373 4.45 10.64 7.62
C THR A 373 5.18 11.14 8.87
N LEU A 374 6.43 10.73 9.09
CA LEU A 374 7.26 11.17 10.21
C LEU A 374 7.70 12.64 10.08
N ASN A 375 7.84 13.14 8.84
CA ASN A 375 8.46 14.44 8.57
C ASN A 375 7.56 15.40 7.78
N TYR A 376 6.43 14.93 7.27
CA TYR A 376 5.58 15.70 6.36
C TYR A 376 4.10 15.63 6.76
N ASN A 377 3.38 16.72 6.51
CA ASN A 377 1.95 16.82 6.69
C ASN A 377 1.26 17.11 5.36
N THR A 378 0.06 16.57 5.15
CA THR A 378 -0.76 16.81 3.97
C THR A 378 -1.81 17.90 4.22
N TYR A 379 -1.85 18.94 3.39
CA TYR A 379 -2.89 19.98 3.40
C TYR A 379 -3.81 19.81 2.19
N ILE A 380 -5.11 19.55 2.39
CA ILE A 380 -6.01 19.15 1.28
C ILE A 380 -7.24 20.03 1.16
N GLU A 381 -7.72 20.61 2.25
CA GLU A 381 -9.03 21.24 2.19
C GLU A 381 -8.93 22.62 1.57
N ALA A 382 -9.82 22.93 0.62
CA ALA A 382 -9.88 24.25 -0.01
C ALA A 382 -9.94 25.37 1.04
N LYS A 383 -10.70 25.16 2.13
CA LYS A 383 -10.76 26.08 3.28
C LYS A 383 -9.41 26.31 3.97
N GLN A 384 -8.51 25.33 3.94
CA GLN A 384 -7.15 25.46 4.49
C GLN A 384 -6.21 26.14 3.49
N ALA A 385 -6.38 25.88 2.19
CA ALA A 385 -5.52 26.41 1.14
C ALA A 385 -5.90 27.84 0.67
N GLU A 386 -7.18 28.21 0.73
CA GLU A 386 -7.72 29.50 0.27
C GLU A 386 -7.12 30.68 1.03
N PRO A 387 -7.08 30.69 2.38
CA PRO A 387 -6.42 31.77 3.12
C PRO A 387 -4.95 31.94 2.72
N HIS A 388 -4.22 30.84 2.51
CA HIS A 388 -2.84 30.89 2.05
C HIS A 388 -2.73 31.48 0.63
N ARG A 389 -3.57 31.06 -0.31
CA ARG A 389 -3.59 31.61 -1.68
C ARG A 389 -3.91 33.11 -1.69
N MET A 390 -4.88 33.54 -0.88
CA MET A 390 -5.24 34.96 -0.77
C MET A 390 -4.14 35.78 -0.08
N CYS A 391 -3.47 35.21 0.93
CA CYS A 391 -2.30 35.82 1.55
C CYS A 391 -1.14 35.96 0.55
N GLN A 392 -0.83 34.92 -0.23
CA GLN A 392 0.18 34.97 -1.28
C GLN A 392 -0.17 36.01 -2.33
N MET A 393 -1.44 36.08 -2.76
CA MET A 393 -1.90 37.11 -3.68
C MET A 393 -1.68 38.52 -3.10
N CYS A 394 -2.07 38.77 -1.85
CA CYS A 394 -1.86 40.04 -1.18
C CYS A 394 -0.36 40.38 -1.07
N LYS A 395 0.48 39.41 -0.73
CA LYS A 395 1.95 39.57 -0.73
C LYS A 395 2.47 39.98 -2.10
N GLN A 396 2.09 39.24 -3.16
CA GLN A 396 2.51 39.53 -4.53
C GLN A 396 2.07 40.93 -4.96
N LEU A 397 0.85 41.37 -4.62
CA LEU A 397 0.39 42.74 -4.92
C LEU A 397 1.23 43.83 -4.23
N ASN A 398 1.80 43.54 -3.06
CA ASN A 398 2.65 44.49 -2.32
C ASN A 398 4.13 44.45 -2.77
N THR A 399 4.61 43.33 -3.31
CA THR A 399 6.05 43.13 -3.57
C THR A 399 6.40 43.03 -5.05
N TYR A 400 5.49 42.55 -5.89
CA TYR A 400 5.72 42.26 -7.30
C TYR A 400 5.41 43.50 -8.13
N LYS A 401 6.44 44.09 -8.74
CA LYS A 401 6.34 45.38 -9.45
C LYS A 401 6.00 45.23 -10.93
N ASP A 402 6.25 44.05 -11.51
CA ASP A 402 6.06 43.83 -12.93
C ASP A 402 4.57 43.66 -13.27
N ARG A 403 4.16 44.27 -14.37
CA ARG A 403 2.83 44.04 -14.95
C ARG A 403 2.94 42.94 -15.99
N ILE A 404 2.21 41.85 -15.78
CA ILE A 404 2.20 40.69 -16.68
C ILE A 404 0.92 40.71 -17.52
N SER A 405 1.06 40.59 -18.83
CA SER A 405 -0.03 40.29 -19.77
C SER A 405 0.32 39.05 -20.56
N TYR A 406 -0.61 38.10 -20.65
CA TYR A 406 -0.41 36.87 -21.41
C TYR A 406 -0.87 37.05 -22.85
N ASN A 407 0.09 37.09 -23.79
CA ASN A 407 -0.20 37.21 -25.24
C ASN A 407 -1.02 36.03 -25.78
N LYS A 408 -0.87 34.85 -25.17
CA LYS A 408 -1.61 33.62 -25.49
C LYS A 408 -1.98 32.89 -24.20
N ILE A 409 -2.99 33.40 -23.48
CA ILE A 409 -3.43 32.78 -22.22
C ILE A 409 -3.86 31.31 -22.38
N VAL A 410 -4.43 30.96 -23.53
CA VAL A 410 -4.77 29.57 -23.88
C VAL A 410 -3.51 28.71 -23.99
N GLY A 411 -2.45 29.23 -24.61
CA GLY A 411 -1.15 28.57 -24.67
C GLY A 411 -0.59 28.35 -23.27
N PHE A 412 -0.57 29.39 -22.43
CA PHE A 412 -0.11 29.26 -21.05
C PHE A 412 -0.79 28.12 -20.25
N PHE A 413 -2.11 27.94 -20.41
CA PHE A 413 -2.83 26.87 -19.70
C PHE A 413 -2.74 25.49 -20.36
N ASN A 414 -2.54 25.42 -21.67
CA ASN A 414 -2.55 24.16 -22.41
C ASN A 414 -1.16 23.67 -22.82
N ASP A 415 -0.14 24.52 -22.74
CA ASP A 415 1.25 24.17 -23.05
C ASP A 415 1.68 23.04 -22.10
N ASN A 416 2.38 22.05 -22.65
CA ASN A 416 2.77 20.83 -21.94
C ASN A 416 1.59 19.98 -21.41
N CYS A 417 0.38 20.16 -21.95
CA CYS A 417 -0.73 19.23 -21.78
C CYS A 417 -0.84 18.29 -22.98
N LYS A 418 -0.59 17.00 -22.78
CA LYS A 418 -0.86 15.94 -23.75
C LYS A 418 -2.25 15.34 -23.47
N THR A 419 -3.07 15.23 -24.52
CA THR A 419 -4.38 14.57 -24.50
C THR A 419 -4.27 13.07 -24.61
#